data_AF-A0A417UWQ1-F1
#
_entry.id   AF-A0A417UWQ1-F1
#
_cell.length_a   1.000
_cell.length_b   1.000
_cell.length_c   1.000
_cell.angle_alpha   90.00
_cell.angle_beta   90.00
_cell.angle_gamma   90.00
#
_symmetry.space_group_name_H-M   'P 1'
#
loop_
_entity.id
_entity.type
_entity.pdbx_description
1 polymer ?
#
loop_
_entity_poly.entity_id
_entity_poly.type
_entity_poly.pdbx_seq_one_letter_code
_entity_poly.pdbx_strand_id
1 'polypeptide(L)'
;MAYIDYEYYKTLFGEKAIPEADFNRLVWDSCKKIDNATTGVDNVKKLKIAFPTDEDDAEAVKRCVCELLSITYKIEQAETRVEASQGYITLEDGTVMSKQVASKSAGNESISYVTSSNAGTATLIDKCLADKEAQKQLYDDKIRDYLSGITDANGVNLLYMGIYPR
;
A
#
# COMPACT_ATOMS: atom_id res chain seq x y z
N MET A 1 -18.28 -3.20 3.67
CA MET A 1 -18.32 -1.73 3.75
C MET A 1 -16.92 -1.22 3.90
N ALA A 2 -16.61 -0.08 3.27
CA ALA A 2 -15.41 0.69 3.56
C ALA A 2 -15.58 1.40 4.91
N TYR A 3 -14.49 1.61 5.64
CA TYR A 3 -14.51 2.34 6.91
C TYR A 3 -14.40 3.86 6.72
N ILE A 4 -14.10 4.30 5.51
CA ILE A 4 -13.91 5.70 5.11
C ILE A 4 -14.68 5.99 3.82
N ASP A 5 -15.18 7.22 3.71
CA ASP A 5 -15.78 7.78 2.51
C ASP A 5 -14.81 8.68 1.76
N TYR A 6 -15.06 8.89 0.47
CA TYR A 6 -14.20 9.75 -0.36
C TYR A 6 -14.17 11.19 0.13
N GLU A 7 -15.30 11.73 0.61
CA GLU A 7 -15.37 13.08 1.17
C GLU A 7 -14.43 13.23 2.37
N TYR A 8 -14.46 12.28 3.31
CA TYR A 8 -13.56 12.26 4.46
C TYR A 8 -12.09 12.13 4.03
N TYR A 9 -11.79 11.27 3.05
CA TYR A 9 -10.43 11.17 2.53
C TYR A 9 -9.96 12.51 1.92
N LYS A 10 -10.84 13.19 1.17
CA LYS A 10 -10.53 14.47 0.55
C LYS A 10 -10.29 15.60 1.56
N THR A 11 -10.96 15.60 2.72
CA THR A 11 -10.69 16.61 3.76
C THR A 11 -9.28 16.49 4.34
N LEU A 12 -8.73 15.27 4.42
CA LEU A 12 -7.38 15.02 4.93
C LEU A 12 -6.29 15.34 3.91
N PHE A 13 -6.46 14.94 2.64
CA PHE A 13 -5.40 15.03 1.63
C PHE A 13 -5.54 16.23 0.67
N GLY A 14 -6.71 16.88 0.63
CA GLY A 14 -6.94 18.07 -0.20
C GLY A 14 -6.61 17.83 -1.67
N GLU A 15 -5.73 18.68 -2.23
CA GLU A 15 -5.27 18.57 -3.62
C GLU A 15 -4.36 17.36 -3.89
N LYS A 16 -3.79 16.75 -2.84
CA LYS A 16 -3.00 15.52 -2.95
C LYS A 16 -3.86 14.26 -2.90
N ALA A 17 -5.18 14.43 -2.83
CA ALA A 17 -6.10 13.31 -2.81
C ALA A 17 -6.09 12.57 -4.14
N ILE A 18 -6.16 11.26 -4.04
CA ILE A 18 -6.27 10.32 -5.15
C ILE A 18 -7.60 10.57 -5.89
N PRO A 19 -7.64 10.38 -7.23
CA PRO A 19 -8.87 10.44 -8.00
C PRO A 19 -9.94 9.50 -7.44
N GLU A 20 -11.20 9.92 -7.44
CA GLU A 20 -12.33 9.16 -6.87
C GLU A 20 -12.47 7.75 -7.47
N ALA A 21 -12.22 7.61 -8.78
CA ALA A 21 -12.26 6.32 -9.47
C ALA A 21 -11.23 5.33 -8.90
N ASP A 22 -10.01 5.79 -8.62
CA ASP A 22 -8.96 4.98 -8.01
C ASP A 22 -9.25 4.72 -6.54
N PHE A 23 -9.75 5.72 -5.81
CA PHE A 23 -10.18 5.55 -4.42
C PHE A 23 -11.22 4.43 -4.28
N ASN A 24 -12.28 4.45 -5.09
CA ASN A 24 -13.36 3.47 -5.03
C ASN A 24 -12.87 2.03 -5.30
N ARG A 25 -11.85 1.88 -6.15
CA ARG A 25 -11.20 0.59 -6.42
C ARG A 25 -10.30 0.16 -5.27
N LEU A 26 -9.46 1.06 -4.75
CA LEU A 26 -8.38 0.75 -3.79
C LEU A 26 -8.85 0.70 -2.33
N VAL A 27 -9.95 1.38 -1.99
CA VAL A 27 -10.47 1.42 -0.61
C VAL A 27 -10.89 0.04 -0.14
N TRP A 28 -11.45 -0.79 -1.03
CA TRP A 28 -11.85 -2.15 -0.68
C TRP A 28 -10.65 -3.02 -0.33
N ASP A 29 -9.58 -2.94 -1.11
CA ASP A 29 -8.33 -3.68 -0.85
C ASP A 29 -7.69 -3.24 0.46
N SER A 30 -7.68 -1.94 0.72
CA SER A 30 -7.13 -1.35 1.95
C SER A 30 -7.91 -1.82 3.19
N CYS A 31 -9.25 -1.78 3.14
CA CYS A 31 -10.10 -2.29 4.22
C CYS A 31 -9.90 -3.79 4.44
N LYS A 32 -9.77 -4.58 3.35
CA LYS A 32 -9.53 -6.03 3.45
C LYS A 32 -8.19 -6.35 4.10
N LYS A 33 -7.15 -5.56 3.86
CA LYS A 33 -5.83 -5.73 4.51
C LYS A 33 -5.94 -5.52 6.02
N ILE A 34 -6.61 -4.46 6.46
CA ILE A 34 -6.84 -4.20 7.89
C ILE A 34 -7.71 -5.29 8.51
N ASP A 35 -8.80 -5.69 7.85
CA ASP A 35 -9.64 -6.80 8.30
C ASP A 35 -8.82 -8.04 8.57
N ASN A 36 -7.94 -8.42 7.63
CA ASN A 36 -7.10 -9.60 7.77
C ASN A 36 -6.08 -9.46 8.90
N ALA A 37 -5.49 -8.28 9.08
CA ALA A 37 -4.52 -8.03 10.15
C ALA A 37 -5.14 -7.98 11.54
N THR A 38 -6.42 -7.61 11.64
CA THR A 38 -7.20 -7.58 12.89
C THR A 38 -7.99 -8.87 13.15
N THR A 39 -7.91 -9.84 12.24
CA THR A 39 -8.56 -11.14 12.39
C THR A 39 -7.69 -12.05 13.26
N GLY A 40 -8.25 -12.50 14.38
CA GLY A 40 -7.58 -13.44 15.29
C GLY A 40 -7.53 -14.87 14.77
N VAL A 41 -6.92 -15.78 15.55
CA VAL A 41 -6.85 -17.23 15.24
C VAL A 41 -8.22 -17.89 15.08
N ASP A 42 -9.26 -17.27 15.60
CA ASP A 42 -10.65 -17.70 15.55
C ASP A 42 -11.41 -17.23 14.30
N ASN A 43 -10.71 -16.58 13.36
CA ASN A 43 -11.26 -16.02 12.11
C ASN A 43 -12.34 -14.94 12.34
N VAL A 44 -12.34 -14.31 13.51
CA VAL A 44 -13.29 -13.26 13.88
C VAL A 44 -12.79 -11.91 13.37
N LYS A 45 -13.58 -11.27 12.48
CA LYS A 45 -13.31 -9.92 11.97
C LYS A 45 -13.75 -8.88 13.00
N LYS A 46 -12.87 -8.55 13.94
CA LYS A 46 -13.16 -7.70 15.11
C LYS A 46 -13.81 -6.38 14.71
N LEU A 47 -13.23 -5.68 13.74
CA LEU A 47 -13.75 -4.40 13.24
C LEU A 47 -15.18 -4.47 12.67
N LYS A 48 -15.65 -5.64 12.23
CA LYS A 48 -17.03 -5.81 11.72
C LYS A 48 -18.03 -6.16 12.80
N ILE A 49 -17.55 -6.69 13.92
CA ILE A 49 -18.39 -7.18 15.02
C ILE A 49 -18.46 -6.12 16.11
N ALA A 50 -17.32 -5.53 16.44
CA ALA A 50 -17.15 -4.50 17.43
C ALA A 50 -16.22 -3.43 16.84
N PHE A 51 -16.80 -2.42 16.20
CA PHE A 51 -16.04 -1.24 15.81
C PHE A 51 -15.74 -0.40 17.06
N PRO A 52 -14.55 0.22 17.21
CA PRO A 52 -14.22 1.04 18.38
C PRO A 52 -15.30 2.09 18.68
N THR A 53 -15.65 2.26 19.95
CA THR A 53 -16.61 3.29 20.41
C THR A 53 -15.96 4.62 20.71
N ASP A 54 -14.66 4.62 21.01
CA ASP A 54 -13.89 5.83 21.23
C ASP A 54 -13.60 6.53 19.89
N GLU A 55 -13.76 7.85 19.86
CA GLU A 55 -13.62 8.65 18.63
C GLU A 55 -12.17 8.66 18.12
N ASP A 56 -11.18 8.70 19.02
CA ASP A 56 -9.76 8.70 18.65
C ASP A 56 -9.35 7.34 18.10
N ASP A 57 -9.82 6.26 18.73
CA ASP A 57 -9.59 4.88 18.25
C ASP A 57 -10.24 4.64 16.87
N ALA A 58 -11.47 5.10 16.68
CA ALA A 58 -12.17 5.03 15.41
C ALA A 58 -11.46 5.85 14.31
N GLU A 59 -10.99 7.05 14.65
CA GLU A 59 -10.22 7.93 13.77
C GLU A 59 -8.89 7.29 13.37
N ALA A 60 -8.20 6.62 14.29
CA ALA A 60 -6.95 5.93 13.98
C ALA A 60 -7.15 4.75 13.02
N VAL A 61 -8.26 4.00 13.11
CA VAL A 61 -8.63 2.98 12.11
C VAL A 61 -8.84 3.63 10.73
N LYS A 62 -9.58 4.75 10.66
CA LYS A 62 -9.83 5.48 9.41
C LYS A 62 -8.53 5.98 8.78
N ARG A 63 -7.63 6.58 9.59
CA ARG A 63 -6.31 7.05 9.15
C ARG A 63 -5.41 5.92 8.68
N CYS A 64 -5.48 4.76 9.33
CA CYS A 64 -4.79 3.57 8.86
C CYS A 64 -5.25 3.17 7.44
N VAL A 65 -6.57 3.18 7.16
CA VAL A 65 -7.09 2.88 5.81
C VAL A 65 -6.57 3.91 4.80
N CYS A 66 -6.63 5.19 5.14
CA CYS A 66 -6.15 6.29 4.30
C CYS A 66 -4.67 6.15 3.93
N GLU A 67 -3.82 5.79 4.89
CA GLU A 67 -2.38 5.61 4.68
C GLU A 67 -2.10 4.39 3.79
N LEU A 68 -2.75 3.25 4.06
CA LEU A 68 -2.61 2.05 3.23
C LEU A 68 -3.03 2.32 1.78
N LEU A 69 -4.16 3.00 1.59
CA LEU A 69 -4.65 3.38 0.27
C LEU A 69 -3.63 4.26 -0.46
N SER A 70 -3.08 5.25 0.23
CA SER A 70 -2.05 6.14 -0.30
C SER A 70 -0.76 5.40 -0.68
N ILE A 71 -0.35 4.40 0.10
CA ILE A 71 0.79 3.54 -0.21
C ILE A 71 0.50 2.68 -1.44
N THR A 72 -0.65 2.01 -1.50
CA THR A 72 -1.04 1.17 -2.63
C THR A 72 -1.07 1.97 -3.94
N TYR A 73 -1.65 3.18 -3.91
CA TYR A 73 -1.68 4.05 -5.07
C TYR A 73 -0.28 4.50 -5.54
N LYS A 74 0.63 4.80 -4.61
CA LYS A 74 2.03 5.13 -4.94
C LYS A 74 2.75 3.94 -5.57
N ILE A 75 2.47 2.73 -5.10
CA ILE A 75 3.04 1.51 -5.68
C ILE A 75 2.51 1.29 -7.10
N GLU A 76 1.20 1.39 -7.34
CA GLU A 76 0.64 1.24 -8.69
C GLU A 76 1.20 2.28 -9.67
N GLN A 77 1.31 3.54 -9.25
CA GLN A 77 1.95 4.57 -10.07
C GLN A 77 3.41 4.23 -10.40
N ALA A 78 4.13 3.62 -9.45
CA ALA A 78 5.51 3.20 -9.67
C ALA A 78 5.59 1.98 -10.60
N GLU A 79 4.67 1.01 -10.48
CA GLU A 79 4.52 -0.13 -11.39
C GLU A 79 4.27 0.36 -12.83
N THR A 80 3.30 1.27 -13.03
CA THR A 80 2.99 1.84 -14.35
C THR A 80 4.19 2.58 -14.96
N ARG A 81 4.99 3.30 -14.15
CA ARG A 81 6.21 3.98 -14.62
C ARG A 81 7.29 3.00 -15.06
N VAL A 82 7.45 1.89 -14.34
CA VAL A 82 8.39 0.82 -14.71
C VAL A 82 7.96 0.15 -16.01
N GLU A 83 6.69 -0.21 -16.15
CA GLU A 83 6.13 -0.81 -17.38
C GLU A 83 6.28 0.12 -18.59
N ALA A 84 5.94 1.40 -18.42
CA ALA A 84 6.12 2.42 -19.47
C ALA A 84 7.59 2.64 -19.85
N SER A 85 8.53 2.39 -18.92
CA SER A 85 9.98 2.48 -19.18
C SER A 85 10.55 1.22 -19.83
N GLN A 86 9.88 0.07 -19.71
CA GLN A 86 10.25 -1.20 -20.35
C GLN A 86 9.67 -1.37 -21.77
N GLY A 87 8.87 -0.40 -22.25
CA GLY A 87 8.33 -0.41 -23.61
C GLY A 87 9.41 -0.42 -24.71
N TYR A 88 9.20 -1.24 -25.73
CA TYR A 88 9.99 -1.26 -26.96
C TYR A 88 9.57 -0.11 -27.88
N ILE A 89 10.52 0.65 -28.42
CA ILE A 89 10.28 1.61 -29.49
C ILE A 89 10.58 0.89 -30.80
N THR A 90 9.54 0.65 -31.61
CA THR A 90 9.71 0.15 -32.98
C THR A 90 9.91 1.36 -33.90
N LEU A 91 11.10 1.52 -34.47
CA LEU A 91 11.34 2.55 -35.49
C LEU A 91 10.75 2.10 -36.85
N GLU A 92 10.44 3.07 -37.72
CA GLU A 92 9.88 2.83 -39.07
C GLU A 92 10.75 1.95 -39.99
N ASP A 93 12.00 1.68 -39.60
CA ASP A 93 12.96 0.80 -40.28
C ASP A 93 12.91 -0.67 -39.78
N GLY A 94 11.81 -1.08 -39.12
CA GLY A 94 11.62 -2.45 -38.62
C GLY A 94 12.52 -2.86 -37.45
N THR A 95 13.34 -1.95 -36.95
CA THR A 95 14.24 -2.20 -35.81
C THR A 95 13.51 -1.94 -34.50
N VAL A 96 13.33 -3.00 -33.70
CA VAL A 96 12.83 -2.93 -32.32
C VAL A 96 13.96 -2.57 -31.37
N MET A 97 13.99 -1.33 -30.89
CA MET A 97 14.90 -0.94 -29.81
C MET A 97 14.15 -0.99 -28.48
N SER A 98 14.58 -1.86 -27.56
CA SER A 98 14.23 -1.68 -26.15
C SER A 98 14.70 -0.29 -25.72
N LYS A 99 13.83 0.52 -25.10
CA LYS A 99 14.26 1.80 -24.51
C LYS A 99 15.34 1.62 -23.43
N GLN A 100 15.49 0.38 -22.93
CA GLN A 100 16.65 -0.10 -22.17
C GLN A 100 17.66 -0.83 -23.08
N VAL A 101 18.49 -0.10 -23.81
CA VAL A 101 19.82 -0.63 -24.15
C VAL A 101 20.85 0.38 -23.67
N ALA A 102 20.97 0.49 -22.35
CA ALA A 102 22.17 1.07 -21.77
C ALA A 102 23.28 0.01 -21.84
N SER A 103 24.14 0.17 -22.86
CA SER A 103 25.50 -0.34 -22.91
C SER A 103 25.69 -1.87 -22.81
N LYS A 104 25.89 -2.51 -23.97
CA LYS A 104 26.78 -3.68 -24.04
C LYS A 104 28.21 -3.20 -23.79
N SER A 105 28.71 -3.37 -22.57
CA SER A 105 30.15 -3.49 -22.36
C SER A 105 30.43 -4.74 -21.53
N ALA A 106 31.24 -5.61 -22.11
CA ALA A 106 31.69 -6.84 -21.52
C ALA A 106 32.53 -6.57 -20.26
N GLY A 107 32.38 -7.43 -19.26
CA GLY A 107 33.31 -7.55 -18.14
C GLY A 107 32.79 -6.97 -16.83
N ASN A 108 32.35 -7.89 -15.97
CA ASN A 108 32.28 -7.78 -14.52
C ASN A 108 31.37 -6.70 -13.88
N GLU A 109 30.61 -7.17 -12.88
CA GLU A 109 29.93 -6.40 -11.83
C GLU A 109 28.51 -5.88 -12.13
N SER A 110 27.54 -6.59 -11.52
CA SER A 110 26.29 -6.09 -10.93
C SER A 110 25.43 -5.12 -11.75
N ILE A 111 24.38 -5.66 -12.38
CA ILE A 111 23.28 -4.88 -12.98
C ILE A 111 22.51 -4.17 -11.86
N SER A 112 22.90 -2.93 -11.56
CA SER A 112 22.13 -2.03 -10.71
C SER A 112 21.08 -1.33 -11.58
N TYR A 113 19.81 -1.66 -11.35
CA TYR A 113 18.67 -0.96 -11.95
C TYR A 113 18.62 0.47 -11.37
N VAL A 114 19.13 1.44 -12.11
CA VAL A 114 18.98 2.86 -11.77
C VAL A 114 17.82 3.42 -12.59
N THR A 115 16.63 3.43 -12.01
CA THR A 115 15.56 4.32 -12.46
C THR A 115 16.04 5.75 -12.28
N SER A 116 16.20 6.47 -13.38
CA SER A 116 16.77 7.82 -13.40
C SER A 116 15.75 8.84 -12.88
N SER A 117 15.58 8.89 -11.56
CA SER A 117 15.14 10.08 -10.82
C SER A 117 15.50 9.87 -9.34
N ASN A 118 16.60 10.51 -8.93
CA ASN A 118 17.28 10.48 -7.63
C ASN A 118 18.21 9.28 -7.34
N ALA A 119 19.42 9.37 -7.89
CA ALA A 119 20.59 8.66 -7.38
C ALA A 119 20.82 8.99 -5.89
N GLY A 120 20.67 8.00 -5.01
CA GLY A 120 21.15 8.08 -3.62
C GLY A 120 20.29 7.37 -2.56
N THR A 121 19.00 7.15 -2.81
CA THR A 121 18.12 6.45 -1.87
C THR A 121 17.12 5.61 -2.65
N ALA A 122 17.26 4.28 -2.65
CA ALA A 122 16.15 3.42 -3.07
C ALA A 122 14.96 3.77 -2.17
N THR A 123 13.92 4.39 -2.74
CA THR A 123 12.74 4.78 -1.98
C THR A 123 12.09 3.50 -1.46
N LEU A 124 11.42 3.53 -0.29
CA LEU A 124 10.73 2.33 0.24
C LEU A 124 9.80 1.69 -0.80
N ILE A 125 9.23 2.51 -1.69
CA ILE A 125 8.40 2.09 -2.81
C ILE A 125 9.18 1.28 -3.86
N ASP A 126 10.42 1.64 -4.19
CA ASP A 126 11.27 0.89 -5.14
C ASP A 126 11.62 -0.50 -4.62
N LYS A 127 11.83 -0.63 -3.30
CA LYS A 127 12.01 -1.93 -2.65
C LYS A 127 10.73 -2.77 -2.68
N CYS A 128 9.57 -2.15 -2.43
CA CYS A 128 8.27 -2.83 -2.50
C CYS A 128 7.92 -3.31 -3.92
N LEU A 129 8.44 -2.66 -4.96
CA LEU A 129 8.30 -3.10 -6.35
C LEU A 129 9.10 -4.37 -6.62
N ALA A 130 10.34 -4.43 -6.10
CA ALA A 130 11.24 -5.56 -6.31
C ALA A 130 10.87 -6.77 -5.43
N ASP A 131 10.28 -6.55 -4.26
CA ASP A 131 10.04 -7.56 -3.25
C ASP A 131 8.60 -7.48 -2.67
N LYS A 132 7.80 -8.50 -2.98
CA LYS A 132 6.42 -8.63 -2.49
C LYS A 132 6.36 -8.93 -0.99
N GLU A 133 7.40 -9.54 -0.40
CA GLU A 133 7.49 -9.72 1.05
C GLU A 133 7.76 -8.39 1.74
N ALA A 134 8.68 -7.58 1.22
CA ALA A 134 8.92 -6.22 1.73
C ALA A 134 7.67 -5.33 1.62
N GLN A 135 6.90 -5.48 0.53
CA GLN A 135 5.61 -4.80 0.38
C GLN A 135 4.62 -5.22 1.48
N LYS A 136 4.52 -6.52 1.78
CA LYS A 136 3.66 -7.02 2.84
C LYS A 136 4.10 -6.51 4.22
N GLN A 137 5.40 -6.55 4.50
CA GLN A 137 5.95 -6.03 5.76
C GLN A 137 5.64 -4.55 5.94
N LEU A 138 5.78 -3.73 4.88
CA LEU A 138 5.44 -2.31 4.94
C LEU A 138 3.97 -2.09 5.35
N TYR A 139 3.06 -2.88 4.78
CA TYR A 139 1.64 -2.80 5.17
C TYR A 139 1.42 -3.24 6.62
N ASP A 140 2.01 -4.36 7.03
CA ASP A 140 1.86 -4.89 8.39
C ASP A 140 2.43 -3.93 9.44
N ASP A 141 3.57 -3.30 9.16
CA ASP A 141 4.19 -2.31 10.05
C ASP A 141 3.35 -1.05 10.17
N LYS A 142 2.78 -0.56 9.06
CA LYS A 142 1.85 0.58 9.11
C LYS A 142 0.58 0.25 9.88
N ILE A 143 0.04 -0.94 9.71
CA ILE A 143 -1.12 -1.39 10.47
C ILE A 143 -0.79 -1.44 11.96
N ARG A 144 0.40 -1.95 12.34
CA ARG A 144 0.84 -1.96 13.74
C ARG A 144 1.03 -0.56 14.30
N ASP A 145 1.66 0.35 13.57
CA ASP A 145 1.89 1.73 14.02
C ASP A 145 0.57 2.44 14.37
N TYR A 146 -0.47 2.27 13.55
CA TYR A 146 -1.75 2.92 13.79
C TYR A 146 -2.64 2.17 14.77
N LEU A 147 -2.68 0.83 14.72
CA LEU A 147 -3.64 0.03 15.50
C LEU A 147 -3.08 -0.50 16.82
N SER A 148 -1.80 -0.27 17.11
CA SER A 148 -1.20 -0.65 18.39
C SER A 148 -1.88 0.12 19.52
N GLY A 149 -2.32 -0.62 20.55
CA GLY A 149 -3.00 -0.04 21.71
C GLY A 149 -4.49 0.25 21.51
N ILE A 150 -5.02 0.18 20.28
CA ILE A 150 -6.44 0.44 20.00
C ILE A 150 -7.31 -0.72 20.48
N THR A 151 -8.42 -0.39 21.13
CA THR A 151 -9.42 -1.35 21.59
C THR A 151 -10.69 -1.29 20.75
N ASP A 152 -11.36 -2.43 20.59
CA ASP A 152 -12.71 -2.46 20.08
C ASP A 152 -13.75 -2.07 21.15
N ALA A 153 -15.03 -2.02 20.76
CA ALA A 153 -16.13 -1.73 21.68
C ALA A 153 -16.23 -2.68 22.90
N ASN A 154 -15.62 -3.87 22.82
CA ASN A 154 -15.60 -4.86 23.89
C ASN A 154 -14.34 -4.74 24.77
N GLY A 155 -13.48 -3.75 24.52
CA GLY A 155 -12.22 -3.54 25.24
C GLY A 155 -11.10 -4.50 24.82
N VAL A 156 -11.27 -5.23 23.72
CA VAL A 156 -10.26 -6.17 23.20
C VAL A 156 -9.37 -5.42 22.21
N ASN A 157 -8.06 -5.58 22.33
CA ASN A 157 -7.13 -4.95 21.40
C ASN A 157 -7.36 -5.46 19.95
N LEU A 158 -7.39 -4.55 18.98
CA LEU A 158 -7.63 -4.88 17.57
C LEU A 158 -6.57 -5.84 16.99
N LEU A 159 -5.32 -5.73 17.45
CA LEU A 159 -4.21 -6.59 17.06
C LEU A 159 -4.07 -7.82 17.96
N TYR A 160 -5.02 -8.07 18.87
CA TYR A 160 -5.00 -9.26 19.70
C TYR A 160 -5.28 -10.51 18.87
N MET A 161 -4.26 -11.35 18.71
CA MET A 161 -4.32 -12.58 17.91
C MET A 161 -4.94 -13.79 18.63
N GLY A 162 -5.35 -13.65 19.89
CA GLY A 162 -5.97 -14.74 20.64
C GLY A 162 -7.46 -14.95 20.31
N ILE A 163 -8.09 -15.86 21.05
CA ILE A 163 -9.53 -16.16 20.90
C ILE A 163 -10.35 -14.95 21.33
N TYR A 164 -11.24 -14.49 20.46
CA TYR A 164 -12.14 -13.39 20.75
C TYR A 164 -13.19 -13.83 21.79
N PRO A 165 -13.42 -13.02 22.84
CA PRO A 165 -14.49 -13.30 23.80
C PRO A 165 -15.83 -13.30 23.07
N ARG A 166 -16.58 -14.39 23.22
CA ARG A 166 -17.91 -14.60 22.63
C ARG A 166 -19.01 -14.24 23.60
#